data_AF-A0A1N6MAY1-F1
#
_entry.id   AF-A0A1N6MAY1-F1
#
_cell.length_a   1.000
_cell.length_b   1.000
_cell.length_c   1.000
_cell.angle_alpha   90.00
_cell.angle_beta   90.00
_cell.angle_gamma   90.00
#
_symmetry.space_group_name_H-M   'P 1'
#
loop_
_entity.id
_entity.type
_entity.pdbx_description
1 polymer ?
#
loop_
_entity_poly.entity_id
_entity_poly.type
_entity_poly.pdbx_seq_one_letter_code
_entity_poly.pdbx_strand_id
1 'polypeptide(L)'
;MKNKIKAKQIIIITLGVIFILLMAWVIWEAFIQTLFGSSNAVIFSFDGIVPISCFILVTWLSVGTYCRSCEFVQNKKYGDIKPKNKTLIRLLIASAILGLSVNYANYFLIIKANNFIECPRKSGYKENLMRDYVNNINLCEKT
;
A
#
# COMPACT_ATOMS: atom_id res chain seq x y z
N MET A 1 8.98 -17.63 32.80
CA MET A 1 7.93 -17.70 31.76
C MET A 1 7.46 -16.32 31.28
N LYS A 2 7.17 -15.38 32.19
CA LYS A 2 6.71 -14.00 31.89
C LYS A 2 7.65 -13.19 30.96
N ASN A 3 8.97 -13.27 31.15
CA ASN A 3 9.95 -12.54 30.34
C ASN A 3 10.02 -13.02 28.88
N LYS A 4 9.87 -14.32 28.63
CA LYS A 4 9.83 -14.88 27.26
C LYS A 4 8.60 -14.40 26.50
N ILE A 5 7.47 -14.23 27.17
CA ILE A 5 6.22 -13.73 26.56
C ILE A 5 6.35 -12.24 26.19
N LYS A 6 6.91 -11.42 27.10
CA LYS A 6 7.18 -10.00 26.84
C LYS A 6 8.16 -9.80 25.68
N ALA A 7 9.25 -10.57 25.63
CA ALA A 7 10.21 -10.51 24.53
C ALA A 7 9.57 -10.83 23.17
N LYS A 8 8.70 -11.86 23.11
CA LYS A 8 7.95 -12.19 21.88
C LYS A 8 7.04 -11.05 21.43
N GLN A 9 6.33 -10.41 22.35
CA GLN A 9 5.46 -9.26 22.02
C GLN A 9 6.26 -8.08 21.45
N ILE A 10 7.41 -7.76 22.06
CA ILE A 10 8.29 -6.70 21.55
C ILE A 10 8.71 -7.01 20.11
N ILE A 11 9.18 -8.22 19.83
CA ILE A 11 9.58 -8.64 18.48
C ILE A 11 8.43 -8.47 17.48
N ILE A 12 7.21 -8.92 17.84
CA ILE A 12 6.03 -8.80 16.97
C ILE A 12 5.70 -7.33 16.68
N ILE A 13 5.72 -6.47 17.70
CA ILE A 13 5.45 -5.03 17.53
C ILE A 13 6.52 -4.40 16.65
N THR A 14 7.80 -4.67 16.88
CA THR A 14 8.91 -4.15 16.08
C THR A 14 8.80 -4.58 14.63
N LEU A 15 8.54 -5.86 14.35
CA LEU A 15 8.32 -6.36 13.00
C LEU A 15 7.10 -5.69 12.35
N GLY A 16 6.00 -5.53 13.09
CA GLY A 16 4.80 -4.83 12.62
C GLY A 16 5.11 -3.41 12.17
N VAL A 17 5.85 -2.64 12.97
CA VAL A 17 6.28 -1.28 12.62
C VAL A 17 7.15 -1.27 11.36
N ILE A 18 8.11 -2.18 11.25
CA ILE A 18 8.98 -2.29 10.06
C ILE A 18 8.14 -2.55 8.80
N PHE A 19 7.22 -3.51 8.85
CA PHE A 19 6.35 -3.81 7.70
C PHE A 19 5.43 -2.65 7.32
N ILE A 20 4.91 -1.91 8.30
CA ILE A 20 4.10 -0.71 8.04
C ILE A 20 4.93 0.35 7.31
N LEU A 21 6.16 0.62 7.78
CA LEU A 21 7.05 1.60 7.16
C LEU A 21 7.44 1.19 5.73
N LEU A 22 7.75 -0.09 5.51
CA LEU A 22 8.03 -0.62 4.18
C LEU A 22 6.81 -0.48 3.24
N MET A 23 5.62 -0.80 3.71
CA MET A 23 4.40 -0.66 2.91
C MET A 23 4.05 0.81 2.63
N ALA A 24 4.24 1.69 3.61
CA ALA A 24 4.06 3.13 3.42
C ALA A 24 5.04 3.69 2.39
N TRP A 25 6.30 3.24 2.41
CA TRP A 25 7.31 3.58 1.40
C TRP A 25 6.89 3.10 0.00
N VAL A 26 6.44 1.86 -0.14
CA VAL A 26 5.94 1.33 -1.42
C VAL A 26 4.76 2.16 -1.94
N ILE A 27 3.80 2.50 -1.07
CA ILE A 27 2.66 3.35 -1.45
C ILE A 27 3.13 4.73 -1.90
N TRP A 28 4.11 5.30 -1.20
CA TRP A 28 4.68 6.60 -1.54
C TRP A 28 5.30 6.59 -2.94
N GLU A 29 6.28 5.70 -3.18
CA GLU A 29 7.01 5.63 -4.45
C GLU A 29 6.11 5.21 -5.62
N ALA A 30 5.20 4.25 -5.41
CA ALA A 30 4.40 3.70 -6.50
C ALA A 30 3.18 4.56 -6.88
N PHE A 31 2.57 5.26 -5.91
CA PHE A 31 1.26 5.88 -6.14
C PHE A 31 1.16 7.36 -5.76
N ILE A 32 1.93 7.83 -4.77
CA ILE A 32 1.79 9.21 -4.28
C ILE A 32 2.80 10.13 -4.97
N GLN A 33 4.05 9.68 -5.12
CA GLN A 33 5.11 10.45 -5.76
C GLN A 33 4.74 10.84 -7.21
N THR A 34 4.00 10.00 -7.91
CA THR A 34 3.48 10.28 -9.26
C THR A 34 2.59 11.51 -9.32
N LEU A 35 1.91 11.87 -8.23
CA LEU A 35 1.07 13.08 -8.16
C LEU A 35 1.89 14.37 -7.99
N PHE A 36 3.13 14.27 -7.51
CA PHE A 36 3.96 15.43 -7.12
C PHE A 36 5.25 15.58 -7.94
N GLY A 37 5.65 14.55 -8.69
CA GLY A 37 6.89 14.55 -9.49
C GLY A 37 6.64 14.33 -10.98
N SER A 38 7.62 14.72 -11.82
CA SER A 38 7.63 14.37 -13.24
C SER A 38 8.09 12.91 -13.41
N SER A 39 7.18 11.95 -13.23
CA SER A 39 7.51 10.56 -13.52
C SER A 39 7.45 10.31 -15.04
N ASN A 40 8.39 9.53 -15.56
CA ASN A 40 8.36 9.09 -16.97
C ASN A 40 7.53 7.82 -17.18
N ALA A 41 7.13 7.18 -16.09
CA ALA A 41 6.31 5.98 -16.07
C ALA A 41 5.39 5.97 -14.84
N VAL A 42 4.19 5.40 -15.00
CA VAL A 42 3.19 5.32 -13.93
C VAL A 42 2.66 3.88 -13.85
N ILE A 43 2.57 3.36 -12.63
CA ILE A 43 1.86 2.10 -12.32
C ILE A 43 0.39 2.43 -12.18
N PHE A 44 -0.48 1.76 -12.93
CA PHE A 44 -1.91 2.05 -12.89
C PHE A 44 -2.73 0.80 -13.19
N SER A 45 -3.66 0.49 -12.28
CA SER A 45 -4.63 -0.58 -12.50
C SER A 45 -6.01 -0.01 -12.73
N PHE A 46 -6.65 -0.31 -13.87
CA PHE A 46 -7.97 0.23 -14.18
C PHE A 46 -9.04 -0.23 -13.17
N ASP A 47 -8.90 -1.44 -12.63
CA ASP A 47 -9.76 -1.99 -11.57
C ASP A 47 -9.43 -1.47 -10.16
N GLY A 48 -8.31 -0.74 -10.01
CA GLY A 48 -7.82 -0.22 -8.73
C GLY A 48 -7.40 -1.28 -7.71
N ILE A 49 -7.37 -2.57 -8.06
CA ILE A 49 -7.18 -3.67 -7.11
C ILE A 49 -5.85 -3.55 -6.36
N VAL A 50 -4.77 -3.25 -7.10
CA VAL A 50 -3.42 -3.14 -6.53
C VAL A 50 -3.34 -2.03 -5.48
N PRO A 51 -3.65 -0.75 -5.79
CA PRO A 51 -3.60 0.31 -4.79
C PRO A 51 -4.60 0.10 -3.65
N ILE A 52 -5.83 -0.37 -3.92
CA ILE A 52 -6.80 -0.71 -2.86
C ILE A 52 -6.19 -1.72 -1.88
N SER A 53 -5.57 -2.78 -2.40
CA SER A 53 -4.98 -3.85 -1.60
C SER A 53 -3.82 -3.35 -0.74
N CYS A 54 -2.94 -2.50 -1.30
CA CYS A 54 -1.85 -1.88 -0.54
C CYS A 54 -2.37 -1.03 0.63
N PHE A 55 -3.38 -0.18 0.39
CA PHE A 55 -3.95 0.69 1.42
C PHE A 55 -4.72 -0.09 2.50
N ILE A 56 -5.45 -1.14 2.12
CA ILE A 56 -6.11 -2.04 3.07
C ILE A 56 -5.07 -2.76 3.94
N LEU A 57 -4.01 -3.29 3.32
CA LEU A 57 -2.97 -4.04 4.02
C LEU A 57 -2.23 -3.17 5.05
N VAL A 58 -1.81 -1.95 4.67
CA VAL A 58 -1.13 -1.04 5.62
C VAL A 58 -2.04 -0.65 6.77
N THR A 59 -3.33 -0.45 6.52
CA THR A 59 -4.33 -0.15 7.55
C THR A 59 -4.52 -1.33 8.50
N TRP A 60 -4.65 -2.55 7.96
CA TRP A 60 -4.79 -3.78 8.75
C TRP A 60 -3.57 -4.00 9.67
N LEU A 61 -2.35 -3.87 9.12
CA LEU A 61 -1.11 -3.99 9.88
C LEU A 61 -1.01 -2.92 10.97
N SER A 62 -1.42 -1.68 10.68
CA SER A 62 -1.42 -0.57 11.62
C SER A 62 -2.35 -0.83 12.80
N VAL A 63 -3.59 -1.27 12.53
CA VAL A 63 -4.55 -1.62 13.60
C VAL A 63 -4.04 -2.79 14.43
N GLY A 64 -3.53 -3.84 13.79
CA GLY A 64 -2.97 -5.00 14.49
C GLY A 64 -1.81 -4.61 15.41
N THR A 65 -0.86 -3.84 14.90
CA THR A 65 0.30 -3.36 15.65
C THR A 65 -0.13 -2.44 16.81
N TYR A 66 -1.08 -1.53 16.59
CA TYR A 66 -1.63 -0.68 17.63
C TYR A 66 -2.26 -1.49 18.77
N CYS A 67 -3.10 -2.48 18.46
CA CYS A 67 -3.71 -3.34 19.47
C CYS A 67 -2.66 -4.09 20.30
N ARG A 68 -1.61 -4.62 19.66
CA ARG A 68 -0.49 -5.29 20.36
C ARG A 68 0.28 -4.34 21.25
N SER A 69 0.53 -3.12 20.81
CA SER A 69 1.19 -2.08 21.61
C SER A 69 0.35 -1.73 22.84
N CYS A 70 -0.97 -1.58 22.70
CA CYS A 70 -1.86 -1.34 23.84
C CYS A 70 -1.87 -2.51 24.83
N GLU A 71 -1.87 -3.76 24.36
CA GLU A 71 -1.79 -4.95 25.23
C GLU A 71 -0.50 -4.95 26.05
N PHE A 72 0.61 -4.60 25.41
CA PHE A 72 1.92 -4.52 26.05
C PHE A 72 1.96 -3.43 27.14
N VAL A 73 1.51 -2.21 26.82
CA VAL A 73 1.51 -1.07 27.77
C VAL A 73 0.56 -1.32 28.95
N GLN A 74 -0.62 -1.89 28.70
CA GLN A 74 -1.61 -2.17 29.74
C GLN A 74 -1.33 -3.47 30.51
N ASN A 75 -0.22 -4.16 30.24
CA ASN A 75 0.12 -5.47 30.80
C ASN A 75 -1.03 -6.51 30.68
N LYS A 76 -1.80 -6.46 29.59
CA LYS A 76 -2.90 -7.39 29.32
C LYS A 76 -2.40 -8.69 28.66
N LYS A 77 -3.21 -9.75 28.69
CA LYS A 77 -2.88 -10.98 27.96
C LYS A 77 -2.98 -10.72 26.46
N TYR A 78 -2.23 -11.53 25.71
CA TYR A 78 -2.18 -11.45 24.26
C TYR A 78 -3.56 -11.80 23.66
N GLY A 79 -4.15 -10.86 22.91
CA GLY A 79 -5.46 -11.00 22.28
C GLY A 79 -6.62 -10.39 23.06
N ASP A 80 -6.37 -9.75 24.20
CA ASP A 80 -7.41 -9.10 25.02
C ASP A 80 -7.93 -7.80 24.42
N ILE A 81 -7.10 -7.07 23.66
CA ILE A 81 -7.51 -5.81 23.02
C ILE A 81 -7.80 -6.09 21.55
N LYS A 82 -9.09 -6.10 21.20
CA LYS A 82 -9.56 -6.24 19.82
C LYS A 82 -10.29 -4.97 19.38
N PRO A 83 -10.10 -4.51 18.14
CA PRO A 83 -10.92 -3.44 17.62
C PRO A 83 -12.37 -3.91 17.53
N LYS A 84 -13.32 -3.01 17.75
CA LYS A 84 -14.73 -3.31 17.48
C LYS A 84 -14.88 -3.63 15.98
N ASN A 85 -15.50 -4.77 15.64
CA ASN A 85 -15.65 -5.21 14.24
C ASN A 85 -16.18 -4.09 13.33
N LYS A 86 -17.18 -3.32 13.78
CA LYS A 86 -17.71 -2.18 13.02
C LYS A 86 -16.68 -1.09 12.74
N THR A 87 -15.82 -0.77 13.71
CA THR A 87 -14.75 0.23 13.55
C THR A 87 -13.68 -0.27 12.58
N LEU A 88 -13.27 -1.53 12.72
CA LEU A 88 -12.30 -2.14 11.81
C LEU A 88 -12.82 -2.16 10.37
N ILE A 89 -14.06 -2.60 10.15
CA ILE A 89 -14.69 -2.61 8.82
C ILE A 89 -14.74 -1.20 8.24
N ARG A 90 -15.12 -0.18 9.02
CA ARG A 90 -15.13 1.22 8.55
C ARG A 90 -13.75 1.72 8.14
N LEU A 91 -12.71 1.38 8.92
CA LEU A 91 -11.33 1.74 8.57
C LEU A 91 -10.87 1.06 7.29
N LEU A 92 -11.18 -0.23 7.11
CA LEU A 92 -10.82 -0.97 5.90
C LEU A 92 -11.55 -0.39 4.67
N ILE A 93 -12.85 -0.10 4.79
CA ILE A 93 -13.62 0.56 3.72
C ILE A 93 -13.04 1.93 3.39
N ALA A 94 -12.73 2.74 4.41
CA ALA A 94 -12.12 4.07 4.19
C ALA A 94 -10.77 3.95 3.47
N SER A 95 -9.93 2.99 3.86
CA SER A 95 -8.65 2.75 3.19
C SER A 95 -8.80 2.26 1.75
N ALA A 96 -9.82 1.44 1.45
CA ALA A 96 -10.13 1.03 0.09
C ALA A 96 -10.53 2.23 -0.78
N ILE A 97 -11.39 3.11 -0.25
CA ILE A 97 -11.80 4.35 -0.93
C ILE A 97 -10.58 5.25 -1.18
N LEU A 98 -9.67 5.38 -0.22
CA LEU A 98 -8.44 6.15 -0.40
C LEU A 98 -7.55 5.57 -1.49
N GLY A 99 -7.31 4.25 -1.49
CA GLY A 99 -6.51 3.59 -2.54
C GLY A 99 -7.11 3.78 -3.93
N LEU A 100 -8.44 3.65 -4.05
CA LEU A 100 -9.15 3.92 -5.31
C LEU A 100 -9.03 5.39 -5.73
N SER A 101 -9.18 6.32 -4.79
CA SER A 101 -9.12 7.76 -5.05
C SER A 101 -7.73 8.18 -5.55
N VAL A 102 -6.66 7.67 -4.93
CA VAL A 102 -5.28 7.93 -5.36
C VAL A 102 -5.04 7.37 -6.77
N ASN A 103 -5.50 6.16 -7.05
CA ASN A 103 -5.39 5.55 -8.38
C ASN A 103 -6.11 6.39 -9.45
N TYR A 104 -7.33 6.85 -9.14
CA TYR A 104 -8.10 7.69 -10.04
C TYR A 104 -7.44 9.06 -10.23
N ALA A 105 -6.89 9.65 -9.17
CA ALA A 105 -6.13 10.90 -9.25
C ALA A 105 -4.92 10.75 -10.19
N ASN A 106 -4.16 9.65 -10.09
CA ASN A 106 -3.07 9.38 -11.01
C ASN A 106 -3.54 9.30 -12.47
N TYR A 107 -4.69 8.67 -12.73
CA TYR A 107 -5.23 8.60 -14.09
C TYR A 107 -5.60 9.99 -14.63
N PHE A 108 -6.40 10.76 -13.90
CA PHE A 108 -6.93 12.03 -14.43
C PHE A 108 -5.90 13.15 -14.44
N LEU A 109 -5.06 13.23 -13.42
CA LEU A 109 -4.14 14.35 -13.24
C LEU A 109 -2.78 14.12 -13.89
N ILE A 110 -2.37 12.87 -14.09
CA ILE A 110 -1.04 12.55 -14.62
C ILE A 110 -1.15 11.87 -15.99
N ILE A 111 -1.79 10.70 -16.06
CA ILE A 111 -1.82 9.89 -17.29
C ILE A 111 -2.57 10.64 -18.41
N LYS A 112 -3.82 11.04 -18.12
CA LYS A 112 -4.68 11.72 -19.10
C LYS A 112 -4.20 13.14 -19.38
N ALA A 113 -3.75 13.88 -18.37
CA ALA A 113 -3.32 15.26 -18.55
C ALA A 113 -2.05 15.39 -19.39
N ASN A 114 -1.12 14.44 -19.28
CA ASN A 114 0.16 14.48 -19.98
C ASN A 114 0.20 13.58 -21.22
N ASN A 115 -0.95 13.03 -21.66
CA ASN A 115 -1.06 12.14 -22.82
C ASN A 115 -0.12 10.92 -22.78
N PHE A 116 -0.01 10.28 -21.61
CA PHE A 116 0.75 9.05 -21.48
C PHE A 116 0.17 7.94 -22.38
N ILE A 117 1.05 7.11 -22.92
CA ILE A 117 0.72 6.00 -23.82
C ILE A 117 0.69 4.71 -23.01
N GLU A 118 -0.37 3.92 -23.17
CA GLU A 118 -0.47 2.57 -22.59
C GLU A 118 0.51 1.62 -23.30
N CYS A 119 1.34 0.91 -22.53
CA CYS A 119 2.25 -0.08 -23.12
C CYS A 119 1.46 -1.30 -23.63
N PRO A 120 1.69 -1.77 -24.87
CA PRO A 120 0.93 -2.86 -25.45
C PRO A 120 1.19 -4.19 -24.73
N ARG A 121 0.13 -4.93 -24.40
CA ARG A 121 0.17 -6.27 -23.77
C ARG A 121 0.65 -7.38 -24.74
N LYS A 122 1.72 -7.18 -25.50
CA LYS A 122 2.25 -8.17 -26.46
C LYS A 122 3.13 -9.22 -25.78
N SER A 123 3.08 -10.45 -26.31
CA SER A 123 4.01 -11.54 -25.99
C SER A 123 5.44 -11.11 -26.28
N GLY A 124 6.28 -10.98 -25.25
CA GLY A 124 7.62 -10.39 -25.29
C GLY A 124 7.80 -9.16 -24.37
N TYR A 125 6.71 -8.46 -24.04
CA TYR A 125 6.71 -7.26 -23.15
C TYR A 125 6.18 -7.54 -21.74
N LYS A 126 5.77 -8.80 -21.48
CA LYS A 126 5.03 -9.22 -20.28
C LYS A 126 5.85 -9.26 -18.98
N GLU A 127 7.14 -8.95 -19.01
CA GLU A 127 7.99 -9.10 -17.82
C GLU A 127 8.22 -7.81 -17.03
N ASN A 128 7.88 -6.63 -17.57
CA ASN A 128 7.98 -5.38 -16.81
C ASN A 128 6.68 -5.08 -16.06
N LEU A 129 6.51 -5.76 -14.91
CA LEU A 129 5.36 -5.66 -13.98
C LEU A 129 5.12 -4.26 -13.37
N MET A 130 5.86 -3.22 -13.76
CA MET A 130 5.86 -1.92 -13.07
C MET A 130 5.70 -0.69 -13.98
N ARG A 131 5.29 -0.82 -15.24
CA ARG A 131 5.06 0.34 -16.14
C ARG A 131 3.88 0.08 -17.08
N ASP A 132 2.70 0.54 -16.69
CA ASP A 132 1.50 0.42 -17.52
C ASP A 132 1.40 1.59 -18.53
N TYR A 133 1.86 2.78 -18.12
CA TYR A 133 1.78 4.00 -18.90
C TYR A 133 3.13 4.72 -18.95
N VAL A 134 3.53 5.19 -20.14
CA VAL A 134 4.80 5.91 -20.36
C VAL A 134 4.62 7.17 -21.21
N ASN A 135 5.53 8.13 -21.06
CA ASN A 135 5.55 9.35 -21.90
C ASN A 135 6.05 9.12 -23.33
N ASN A 136 6.73 8.01 -23.59
CA ASN A 136 7.29 7.69 -24.90
C ASN A 136 7.24 6.17 -25.10
N ILE A 137 6.69 5.70 -26.22
CA ILE A 137 6.55 4.26 -26.53
C ILE A 137 7.89 3.50 -26.50
N ASN A 138 9.01 4.18 -26.79
CA ASN A 138 10.35 3.59 -26.69
C ASN A 138 10.75 3.25 -25.25
N LEU A 139 10.05 3.79 -24.25
CA LEU A 139 10.22 3.43 -22.83
C LEU A 139 9.48 2.15 -22.44
N CYS A 140 8.58 1.65 -23.29
CA CYS A 140 8.00 0.30 -23.13
C CYS A 140 9.01 -0.80 -23.53
N GLU A 141 9.95 -0.47 -24.42
CA GLU A 141 10.98 -1.39 -24.96
C GLU A 141 12.28 -1.39 -24.18
N LYS A 142 12.58 -0.32 -23.43
CA LYS A 142 13.86 -0.16 -22.74
C LYS A 142 13.91 -0.96 -21.43
N THR A 143 14.62 -2.08 -21.50
CA THR A 143 15.29 -2.79 -20.39
C THR A 143 16.65 -2.17 -20.13
#